data_AF-A0A166QR98-F1
#
_entry.id   AF-A0A166QR98-F1
#
_cell.length_a   1.000
_cell.length_b   1.000
_cell.length_c   1.000
_cell.angle_alpha   90.00
_cell.angle_beta   90.00
_cell.angle_gamma   90.00
#
_symmetry.space_group_name_H-M   'P 1'
#
loop_
_entity.id
_entity.type
_entity.pdbx_description
1 polymer ?
#
loop_
_entity_poly.entity_id
_entity_poly.type
_entity_poly.pdbx_seq_one_letter_code
_entity_poly.pdbx_strand_id
1 'polypeptide(L)'
;MNDDIYEWRWDGVSIDSIALLAAQYKLSLLDLVDGFFCTGWPDSIPEGYRGLISGPITNDPSKGENSLAGLKSILRILAFDQDGKALIMKGVVDLYTDGEGYNVIETTAIEAMALADAYRSGHP
;
A
#
# COMPACT_ATOMS: atom_id res chain seq x y z
N MET A 1 16.83 -1.18 -23.03
CA MET A 1 15.60 -1.17 -22.21
C MET A 1 15.79 -2.24 -21.15
N ASN A 2 15.33 -1.98 -19.93
CA ASN A 2 15.46 -2.89 -18.79
C ASN A 2 14.48 -4.05 -19.00
N ASP A 3 14.81 -5.04 -19.82
CA ASP A 3 13.91 -6.17 -20.06
C ASP A 3 13.81 -7.05 -18.80
N ASP A 4 14.88 -7.11 -18.01
CA ASP A 4 15.02 -7.89 -16.78
C ASP A 4 14.00 -7.52 -15.67
N ILE A 5 13.57 -6.25 -15.55
CA ILE A 5 12.57 -5.85 -14.53
C ILE A 5 11.17 -6.35 -14.88
N TYR A 6 10.86 -6.52 -16.17
CA TYR A 6 9.56 -7.05 -16.62
C TYR A 6 9.48 -8.58 -16.48
N GLU A 7 10.63 -9.26 -16.48
CA GLU A 7 10.73 -10.69 -16.25
C GLU A 7 10.81 -11.06 -14.76
N TRP A 8 11.27 -10.13 -13.93
CA TRP A 8 11.37 -10.34 -12.49
C TRP A 8 10.00 -10.58 -11.86
N ARG A 9 9.92 -11.61 -11.01
CA ARG A 9 8.73 -11.95 -10.24
C ARG A 9 9.10 -12.04 -8.78
N TRP A 10 8.21 -11.54 -7.95
CA TRP A 10 8.32 -11.72 -6.51
C TRP A 10 8.22 -13.20 -6.15
N ASP A 11 9.24 -13.68 -5.44
CA ASP A 11 9.39 -15.07 -5.02
C ASP A 11 8.78 -15.35 -3.65
N GLY A 12 8.29 -14.32 -2.96
CA GLY A 12 7.74 -14.44 -1.60
C GLY A 12 8.80 -14.51 -0.51
N VAL A 13 10.10 -14.35 -0.83
CA VAL A 13 11.19 -14.69 0.08
C VAL A 13 11.67 -13.51 0.91
N SER A 14 12.03 -12.37 0.30
CA SER A 14 12.64 -11.24 1.02
C SER A 14 12.25 -9.86 0.52
N ILE A 15 11.59 -9.06 1.37
CA ILE A 15 11.23 -7.68 1.02
C ILE A 15 12.48 -6.82 0.75
N ASP A 16 13.61 -7.14 1.37
CA ASP A 16 14.88 -6.47 1.10
C ASP A 16 15.30 -6.63 -0.37
N SER A 17 15.02 -7.78 -1.00
CA SER A 17 15.27 -8.00 -2.43
C SER A 17 14.45 -7.06 -3.33
N ILE A 18 13.22 -6.71 -2.93
CA ILE A 18 12.39 -5.72 -3.64
C ILE A 18 13.01 -4.32 -3.51
N ALA A 19 13.45 -3.94 -2.31
CA ALA A 19 14.09 -2.65 -2.08
C ALA A 19 15.42 -2.52 -2.85
N LEU A 20 16.21 -3.59 -2.90
CA LEU A 20 17.42 -3.68 -3.70
C LEU A 20 17.13 -3.54 -5.20
N LEU A 21 16.08 -4.19 -5.69
CA LEU A 21 15.64 -4.07 -7.09
C LEU A 21 15.25 -2.63 -7.43
N ALA A 22 14.45 -1.97 -6.58
CA ALA A 22 14.09 -0.56 -6.76
C ALA A 22 15.34 0.32 -6.85
N ALA A 23 16.29 0.13 -5.93
CA ALA A 23 17.55 0.87 -5.90
C ALA A 23 18.41 0.62 -7.15
N GLN A 24 18.51 -0.63 -7.62
CA GLN A 24 19.24 -1.01 -8.83
C GLN A 24 18.75 -0.23 -10.05
N TYR A 25 17.44 -0.02 -10.16
CA TYR A 25 16.82 0.72 -11.25
C TYR A 25 16.59 2.22 -10.97
N LYS A 26 17.06 2.71 -9.82
CA LYS A 26 16.88 4.11 -9.37
C LYS A 26 15.41 4.53 -9.31
N LEU A 27 14.54 3.60 -8.94
CA LEU A 27 13.10 3.82 -8.75
C LEU A 27 12.81 4.01 -7.27
N SER A 28 11.78 4.80 -6.94
CA SER A 28 11.17 4.69 -5.63
C SER A 28 10.40 3.37 -5.52
N LEU A 29 10.13 2.90 -4.30
CA LEU A 29 9.27 1.73 -4.10
C LEU A 29 7.86 1.96 -4.66
N LEU A 30 7.36 3.20 -4.63
CA LEU A 30 6.08 3.56 -5.21
C LEU A 30 6.11 3.44 -6.74
N ASP A 31 7.11 4.03 -7.41
CA ASP A 31 7.27 3.94 -8.87
C ASP A 31 7.44 2.48 -9.32
N LEU A 32 8.15 1.69 -8.51
CA LEU A 32 8.31 0.25 -8.75
C LEU A 32 6.94 -0.44 -8.72
N VAL A 33 6.17 -0.26 -7.65
CA VAL A 33 4.84 -0.88 -7.47
C VAL A 33 3.85 -0.46 -8.57
N ASP A 34 3.77 0.83 -8.87
CA ASP A 34 2.81 1.39 -9.84
C ASP A 34 3.18 1.06 -11.30
N GLY A 35 4.46 0.97 -11.62
CA GLY A 35 4.93 0.71 -12.98
C GLY A 35 4.99 -0.77 -13.34
N PHE A 36 5.28 -1.63 -12.37
CA PHE A 36 5.77 -2.99 -12.65
C PHE A 36 5.05 -4.11 -11.88
N PHE A 37 4.17 -3.79 -10.93
CA PHE A 37 3.52 -4.80 -10.06
C PHE A 37 1.98 -4.74 -10.02
N CYS A 38 1.34 -4.01 -10.93
CA CYS A 38 -0.12 -3.89 -10.99
C CYS A 38 -0.88 -5.23 -11.10
N THR A 39 -0.24 -6.29 -11.60
CA THR A 39 -0.82 -7.62 -11.84
C THR A 39 -0.27 -8.72 -10.93
N GLY A 40 0.68 -8.42 -10.05
CA GLY A 40 1.34 -9.38 -9.18
C GLY A 40 1.38 -8.93 -7.73
N TRP A 41 0.83 -9.80 -6.86
CA TRP A 41 1.17 -10.15 -5.45
C TRP A 41 -0.10 -10.42 -4.61
N PRO A 42 -0.63 -11.65 -4.63
CA PRO A 42 -1.62 -12.04 -3.61
C PRO A 42 -1.27 -13.34 -2.86
N ASP A 43 -0.33 -14.15 -3.33
CA ASP A 43 -0.14 -15.50 -2.77
C ASP A 43 0.42 -15.49 -1.35
N SER A 44 1.25 -14.50 -1.00
CA SER A 44 1.75 -14.34 0.38
C SER A 44 0.78 -13.62 1.33
N ILE A 45 -0.30 -13.03 0.81
CA ILE A 45 -1.28 -12.30 1.62
C ILE A 45 -2.49 -13.20 1.89
N PRO A 46 -2.96 -13.34 3.15
CA PRO A 46 -4.19 -14.07 3.44
C PRO A 46 -5.39 -13.43 2.73
N GLU A 47 -6.33 -14.25 2.24
CA GLU A 47 -7.47 -13.81 1.42
C GLU A 47 -8.24 -12.63 2.03
N GLY A 48 -8.47 -12.67 3.33
CA GLY A 48 -9.16 -11.63 4.08
C GLY A 48 -8.43 -10.29 4.14
N TYR A 49 -7.19 -10.15 3.71
CA TYR A 49 -6.42 -8.90 3.66
C TYR A 49 -6.03 -8.48 2.23
N ARG A 50 -6.48 -9.22 1.21
CA ARG A 50 -6.21 -8.89 -0.19
C ARG A 50 -7.07 -7.71 -0.66
N GLY A 51 -6.53 -6.93 -1.58
CA GLY A 51 -7.22 -5.81 -2.21
C GLY A 51 -7.09 -4.49 -1.45
N LEU A 52 -7.87 -3.49 -1.89
CA LEU A 52 -7.86 -2.16 -1.30
C LEU A 52 -8.69 -2.11 -0.02
N ILE A 53 -8.10 -1.61 1.06
CA ILE A 53 -8.73 -1.48 2.36
C ILE A 53 -9.05 -0.02 2.60
N SER A 54 -10.34 0.28 2.71
CA SER A 54 -10.84 1.61 3.05
C SER A 54 -10.75 1.84 4.55
N GLY A 55 -10.08 2.92 4.94
CA GLY A 55 -9.97 3.39 6.31
C GLY A 55 -11.00 4.48 6.65
N PRO A 56 -10.82 5.13 7.82
CA PRO A 56 -11.70 6.20 8.26
C PRO A 56 -11.62 7.43 7.33
N ILE A 57 -12.71 8.20 7.34
CA ILE A 57 -12.79 9.50 6.68
C ILE A 57 -12.54 10.56 7.76
N THR A 58 -11.48 11.35 7.59
CA THR A 58 -11.29 12.55 8.40
C THR A 58 -12.02 13.70 7.73
N ASN A 59 -13.06 14.21 8.37
CA ASN A 59 -13.77 15.38 7.87
C ASN A 59 -12.86 16.62 7.94
N ASP A 60 -12.97 17.51 6.96
CA ASP A 60 -12.34 18.83 7.00
C ASP A 60 -13.30 19.82 7.67
N PRO A 61 -13.07 20.17 8.96
CA PRO A 61 -13.94 21.09 9.69
C PRO A 61 -13.92 22.51 9.10
N SER A 62 -12.92 22.88 8.30
CA SER A 62 -12.84 24.19 7.65
C SER A 62 -13.87 24.37 6.51
N LYS A 63 -14.51 23.28 6.07
CA LYS A 63 -15.49 23.26 4.97
C LYS A 63 -16.95 23.21 5.45
N GLY A 64 -17.18 23.14 6.77
CA GLY A 64 -18.51 23.22 7.40
C GLY A 64 -19.21 21.87 7.61
N GLU A 65 -20.17 21.84 8.54
CA GLU A 65 -20.84 20.61 9.05
C GLU A 65 -21.57 19.78 7.99
N ASN A 66 -21.96 20.39 6.87
CA ASN A 66 -22.69 19.71 5.78
C ASN A 66 -21.82 19.39 4.57
N SER A 67 -20.49 19.51 4.68
CA SER A 67 -19.69 19.53 3.47
C SER A 67 -19.72 18.20 2.71
N LEU A 68 -19.49 17.00 3.25
CA LEU A 68 -18.90 15.81 2.57
C LEU A 68 -17.36 15.79 2.69
N ALA A 69 -16.73 16.93 3.10
CA ALA A 69 -15.31 17.30 2.90
C ALA A 69 -14.47 16.41 3.74
N GLY A 70 -13.67 15.60 3.08
CA GLY A 70 -13.02 14.53 3.80
C GLY A 70 -11.87 13.93 3.02
N LEU A 71 -10.91 13.49 3.80
CA LEU A 71 -9.79 12.71 3.36
C LEU A 71 -10.06 11.27 3.77
N LYS A 72 -10.18 10.37 2.80
CA LYS A 72 -10.35 8.94 3.04
C LYS A 72 -8.99 8.29 3.08
N SER A 73 -8.64 7.73 4.24
CA SER A 73 -7.43 6.94 4.35
C SER A 73 -7.62 5.61 3.62
N ILE A 74 -6.61 5.16 2.89
CA ILE A 74 -6.61 3.87 2.23
C ILE A 74 -5.32 3.10 2.51
N LEU A 75 -5.44 1.79 2.57
CA LEU A 75 -4.34 0.87 2.83
C LEU A 75 -4.43 -0.28 1.83
N ARG A 76 -3.27 -0.74 1.35
CA ARG A 76 -3.14 -2.00 0.64
C ARG A 76 -1.91 -2.71 1.18
N ILE A 77 -2.09 -3.96 1.59
CA ILE A 77 -0.95 -4.83 1.86
C ILE A 77 -0.45 -5.32 0.50
N LEU A 78 0.84 -5.13 0.23
CA LEU A 78 1.46 -5.49 -1.03
C LEU A 78 2.08 -6.90 -0.94
N ALA A 79 2.90 -7.16 0.08
CA ALA A 79 3.49 -8.49 0.31
C ALA A 79 3.77 -8.74 1.79
N PHE A 80 3.79 -10.03 2.13
CA PHE A 80 4.52 -10.57 3.27
C PHE A 80 5.70 -11.40 2.78
N ASP A 81 6.80 -11.39 3.52
CA ASP A 81 7.94 -12.27 3.31
C ASP A 81 8.07 -13.34 4.41
N GLN A 82 9.04 -14.25 4.25
CA GLN A 82 9.22 -15.39 5.15
C GLN A 82 9.77 -14.99 6.54
N ASP A 83 10.41 -13.82 6.64
CA ASP A 83 10.93 -13.28 7.89
C ASP A 83 9.88 -12.48 8.67
N GLY A 84 8.64 -12.42 8.16
CA GLY A 84 7.52 -11.72 8.79
C GLY A 84 7.54 -10.22 8.58
N LYS A 85 8.30 -9.71 7.60
CA LYS A 85 8.18 -8.33 7.14
C LYS A 85 6.97 -8.19 6.23
N ALA A 86 6.54 -6.95 6.08
CA ALA A 86 5.46 -6.56 5.19
C ALA A 86 5.79 -5.29 4.44
N LEU A 87 5.39 -5.27 3.17
CA LEU A 87 5.36 -4.06 2.37
C LEU A 87 3.91 -3.60 2.27
N ILE A 88 3.63 -2.36 2.66
CA ILE A 88 2.27 -1.79 2.61
C ILE A 88 2.28 -0.47 1.85
N MET A 89 1.20 -0.21 1.13
CA MET A 89 0.89 1.07 0.51
C MET A 89 -0.17 1.77 1.36
N LYS A 90 0.16 2.96 1.85
CA LYS A 90 -0.76 3.84 2.57
C LYS A 90 -1.05 5.05 1.69
N GLY A 91 -2.29 5.50 1.70
CA GLY A 91 -2.63 6.72 1.02
C GLY A 91 -3.81 7.45 1.60
N VAL A 92 -4.05 8.59 1.00
CA VAL A 92 -5.18 9.45 1.28
C VAL A 92 -5.79 9.86 -0.05
N VAL A 93 -7.10 9.69 -0.15
CA VAL A 93 -7.91 10.14 -1.29
C VAL A 93 -8.76 11.30 -0.81
N ASP A 94 -8.65 12.44 -1.47
CA ASP A 94 -9.57 13.56 -1.29
C ASP A 94 -10.91 13.18 -1.92
N LEU A 95 -12.00 13.30 -1.16
CA LEU A 95 -13.34 12.95 -1.63
C LEU A 95 -13.97 14.03 -2.53
N TYR A 96 -13.28 15.16 -2.75
CA TYR A 96 -13.77 16.34 -3.48
C TYR A 96 -13.02 16.63 -4.74
N THR A 97 -11.72 16.40 -4.65
CA THR A 97 -10.79 16.66 -5.73
C THR A 97 -10.30 15.31 -6.23
N ASP A 98 -9.71 15.29 -7.41
CA ASP A 98 -8.98 14.11 -7.90
C ASP A 98 -7.61 13.98 -7.21
N GLY A 99 -7.46 14.52 -6.00
CA GLY A 99 -6.24 14.56 -5.23
C GLY A 99 -6.00 13.25 -4.49
N GLU A 100 -4.92 12.56 -4.84
CA GLU A 100 -4.50 11.33 -4.19
C GLU A 100 -3.02 11.42 -3.79
N GLY A 101 -2.69 10.83 -2.64
CA GLY A 101 -1.30 10.72 -2.18
C GLY A 101 -1.02 9.34 -1.64
N TYR A 102 0.04 8.69 -2.14
CA TYR A 102 0.44 7.35 -1.76
C TYR A 102 1.88 7.31 -1.27
N ASN A 103 2.14 6.42 -0.32
CA ASN A 103 3.48 6.06 0.13
C ASN A 103 3.55 4.56 0.35
N VAL A 104 4.66 3.95 -0.08
CA VAL A 104 4.99 2.56 0.20
C VAL A 104 5.96 2.52 1.37
N ILE A 105 5.65 1.74 2.41
CA ILE A 105 6.47 1.61 3.61
C ILE A 105 6.66 0.14 4.01
N GLU A 106 7.79 -0.14 4.65
CA GLU A 106 8.10 -1.42 5.27
C GLU A 106 7.62 -1.43 6.73
N THR A 107 7.10 -2.57 7.17
CA THR A 107 6.64 -2.84 8.54
C THR A 107 6.68 -4.35 8.79
N THR A 108 6.07 -4.86 9.86
CA THR A 108 5.91 -6.30 10.08
C THR A 108 4.55 -6.78 9.59
N ALA A 109 4.43 -8.07 9.27
CA ALA A 109 3.16 -8.69 8.85
C ALA A 109 2.08 -8.54 9.94
N ILE A 110 2.46 -8.65 11.21
CA ILE A 110 1.56 -8.46 12.35
C ILE A 110 1.02 -7.03 12.40
N GLU A 111 1.91 -6.04 12.30
CA GLU A 111 1.51 -4.62 12.29
C GLU A 111 0.67 -4.26 11.07
N ALA A 112 1.00 -4.81 9.90
CA ALA A 112 0.22 -4.60 8.69
C ALA A 112 -1.21 -5.14 8.80
N MET A 113 -1.39 -6.35 9.36
CA MET A 113 -2.72 -6.92 9.61
C MET A 113 -3.48 -6.13 10.69
N ALA A 114 -2.82 -5.77 11.78
CA ALA A 114 -3.43 -4.97 12.84
C ALA A 114 -3.90 -3.59 12.32
N LEU A 115 -3.10 -2.95 11.47
CA LEU A 115 -3.45 -1.69 10.82
C LEU A 115 -4.63 -1.85 9.85
N ALA A 116 -4.66 -2.95 9.08
CA ALA A 116 -5.78 -3.26 8.21
C ALA A 116 -7.09 -3.45 8.97
N ASP A 117 -7.05 -4.11 10.13
CA ASP A 117 -8.22 -4.28 10.99
C ASP A 117 -8.65 -2.97 11.66
N ALA A 118 -7.69 -2.12 12.05
CA ALA A 118 -7.97 -0.77 12.53
C ALA A 118 -8.70 0.07 11.46
N TYR A 119 -8.21 0.05 10.22
CA TYR A 119 -8.82 0.75 9.09
C TYR A 119 -10.28 0.31 8.87
N ARG A 120 -10.53 -1.00 8.86
CA ARG A 120 -11.88 -1.56 8.69
C ARG A 120 -12.83 -1.22 9.82
N SER A 121 -12.33 -1.16 11.04
CA SER A 121 -13.14 -0.83 12.21
C SER A 121 -13.38 0.68 12.37
N GLY A 122 -12.76 1.52 11.53
CA GLY A 122 -12.89 2.97 11.60
C GLY A 122 -12.16 3.60 12.78
N HIS A 123 -11.23 2.87 13.41
CA HIS A 123 -10.39 3.40 14.48
C HIS A 123 -9.05 3.91 13.89
N PRO A 124 -8.64 5.14 14.21
CA PRO A 124 -7.31 5.64 13.86
C PRO A 124 -6.19 4.91 14.62
#